data_AF-A0A969P4S5-F1
#
_entry.id   AF-A0A969P4S5-F1
#
_cell.length_a   1.000
_cell.length_b   1.000
_cell.length_c   1.000
_cell.angle_alpha   90.00
_cell.angle_beta   90.00
_cell.angle_gamma   90.00
#
_symmetry.space_group_name_H-M   'P 1'
#
loop_
_entity.id
_entity.type
_entity.pdbx_description
1 polymer ?
#
loop_
_entity_poly.entity_id
_entity_poly.type
_entity_poly.pdbx_seq_one_letter_code
_entity_poly.pdbx_strand_id
1 'polypeptide(L)'
;MEDIYRCVLEGLCNANDMNSNQSALHCYLQSLKLYVIQLRQSYRKSLVEVDYTASRIQAAYLLTYYPQYAEMTLNILNTLEALPFSQQSIHACFFGSGPAPEAVAWVTYLKNKFPGVEYAEAHTYDISAEAWSFSRDITKQYVAPPCWSGQLVVNAEDVNLCLQDSIRQITSIKTLISGSKLL
;
A
#
# COMPACT_ATOMS: atom_id res chain seq x y z
N MET A 1 -2.76 -15.74 0.65
CA MET A 1 -2.81 -14.39 1.26
C MET A 1 -4.12 -14.31 2.01
N GLU A 2 -4.17 -13.61 3.15
CA GLU A 2 -5.45 -13.44 3.83
C GLU A 2 -6.47 -12.73 2.95
N ASP A 3 -7.75 -12.86 3.29
CA ASP A 3 -8.85 -12.21 2.57
C ASP A 3 -8.74 -10.68 2.68
N ILE A 4 -7.97 -10.08 1.77
CA ILE A 4 -7.74 -8.63 1.70
C ILE A 4 -9.06 -7.88 1.57
N TYR A 5 -10.03 -8.40 0.81
CA TYR A 5 -11.31 -7.73 0.63
C TYR A 5 -12.02 -7.57 1.97
N ARG A 6 -12.05 -8.64 2.77
CA ARG A 6 -12.61 -8.59 4.12
C ARG A 6 -11.88 -7.58 5.01
N CYS A 7 -10.53 -7.58 5.01
CA CYS A 7 -9.75 -6.65 5.81
C CYS A 7 -9.96 -5.18 5.40
N VAL A 8 -10.03 -4.90 4.10
CA VAL A 8 -10.34 -3.57 3.56
C VAL A 8 -11.75 -3.14 3.98
N LEU A 9 -12.74 -4.03 3.85
CA LEU A 9 -14.11 -3.74 4.27
C LEU A 9 -14.20 -3.47 5.77
N GLU A 10 -13.49 -4.23 6.59
CA GLU A 10 -13.42 -4.01 8.04
C GLU A 10 -12.84 -2.64 8.37
N GLY A 11 -11.72 -2.27 7.76
CA GLY A 11 -11.11 -0.95 7.96
C GLY A 11 -12.01 0.19 7.49
N LEU A 12 -12.70 0.04 6.36
CA LEU A 12 -13.68 1.03 5.88
C LEU A 12 -14.90 1.12 6.81
N CYS A 13 -15.40 0.00 7.32
CA CYS A 13 -16.48 0.00 8.30
C CYS A 13 -16.09 0.76 9.57
N ASN A 14 -14.88 0.51 10.08
CA ASN A 14 -14.40 1.18 11.27
C ASN A 14 -14.21 2.68 11.04
N ALA A 15 -13.51 3.06 9.97
CA ALA A 15 -13.21 4.45 9.66
C ALA A 15 -14.44 5.33 9.33
N ASN A 16 -15.61 4.72 9.12
CA ASN A 16 -16.86 5.41 8.83
C ASN A 16 -17.96 5.12 9.88
N ASP A 17 -17.60 4.54 11.03
CA ASP A 17 -18.52 4.20 12.12
C ASP A 17 -19.72 3.32 11.70
N MET A 18 -19.49 2.42 10.74
CA MET A 18 -20.52 1.52 10.20
C MET A 18 -20.49 0.12 10.81
N ASN A 19 -19.73 -0.07 11.90
CA ASN A 19 -19.58 -1.36 12.57
C ASN A 19 -20.97 -1.92 12.94
N SER A 20 -21.28 -3.12 12.45
CA SER A 20 -22.54 -3.85 12.68
C SER A 20 -23.80 -3.26 12.03
N ASN A 21 -23.70 -2.19 11.22
CA ASN A 21 -24.85 -1.62 10.49
C ASN A 21 -24.82 -1.98 9.00
N GLN A 22 -25.39 -3.14 8.66
CA GLN A 22 -25.42 -3.65 7.29
C GLN A 22 -26.13 -2.70 6.30
N SER A 23 -27.18 -2.01 6.73
CA SER A 23 -27.89 -1.04 5.90
C SER A 23 -27.03 0.17 5.59
N ALA A 24 -26.31 0.70 6.58
CA ALA A 24 -25.36 1.81 6.37
C ALA A 24 -24.21 1.40 5.45
N LEU A 25 -23.63 0.21 5.67
CA LEU A 25 -22.59 -0.33 4.78
C LEU A 25 -23.11 -0.48 3.35
N HIS A 26 -24.32 -1.02 3.17
CA HIS A 26 -24.92 -1.14 1.85
C HIS A 26 -25.05 0.23 1.16
N CYS A 27 -25.64 1.22 1.83
CA CYS A 27 -25.78 2.58 1.30
C CYS A 27 -24.42 3.22 0.97
N TYR A 28 -23.42 3.02 1.83
CA TYR A 28 -22.06 3.50 1.61
C TYR A 28 -21.45 2.89 0.34
N LEU A 29 -21.47 1.56 0.21
CA LEU A 29 -20.96 0.85 -0.97
C LEU A 29 -21.71 1.25 -2.25
N GLN A 30 -23.02 1.45 -2.20
CA GLN A 30 -23.78 1.98 -3.35
C GLN A 30 -23.28 3.37 -3.74
N SER A 31 -23.03 4.25 -2.76
CA SER A 31 -22.54 5.60 -3.01
C SER A 31 -21.14 5.62 -3.63
N LEU A 32 -20.30 4.61 -3.37
CA LEU A 32 -18.95 4.50 -3.92
C LEU A 32 -18.92 4.24 -5.43
N LYS A 33 -20.01 3.73 -6.03
CA LYS A 33 -20.07 3.42 -7.47
C LYS A 33 -19.74 4.62 -8.36
N LEU A 34 -20.18 5.82 -7.98
CA LEU A 34 -19.88 7.05 -8.72
C LEU A 34 -18.38 7.36 -8.71
N TYR A 35 -17.71 7.15 -7.58
CA TYR A 35 -16.27 7.37 -7.43
C TYR A 35 -15.45 6.33 -8.20
N VAL A 36 -15.93 5.08 -8.29
CA VAL A 36 -15.34 4.07 -9.17
C VAL A 36 -15.45 4.47 -10.64
N ILE A 37 -16.59 5.01 -11.06
CA ILE A 37 -16.78 5.52 -12.43
C ILE A 37 -15.80 6.67 -12.70
N GLN A 38 -15.67 7.62 -11.77
CA GLN A 38 -14.74 8.75 -11.88
C GLN A 38 -13.28 8.27 -12.01
N LEU A 39 -12.83 7.35 -11.15
CA LEU A 39 -11.49 6.75 -11.23
C LEU A 39 -11.23 6.13 -12.61
N ARG A 40 -12.17 5.30 -13.09
CA ARG A 40 -12.06 4.64 -14.40
C ARG A 40 -12.04 5.63 -15.56
N GLN A 41 -12.75 6.74 -15.45
CA GLN A 41 -12.73 7.80 -16.46
C GLN A 41 -11.40 8.55 -16.46
N SER A 42 -10.83 8.87 -15.28
CA SER A 42 -9.52 9.52 -15.18
C SER A 42 -8.40 8.65 -15.77
N TYR A 43 -8.40 7.34 -15.53
CA TYR A 43 -7.38 6.43 -16.08
C TYR A 43 -7.44 6.21 -17.60
N ARG A 44 -8.48 6.70 -18.27
CA ARG A 44 -8.58 6.66 -19.74
C ARG A 44 -8.00 7.90 -20.41
N LYS A 45 -7.59 8.91 -19.65
CA LYS A 45 -6.99 10.14 -20.16
C LYS A 45 -5.48 9.92 -20.38
N SER A 46 -4.90 10.73 -21.27
CA SER A 46 -3.45 10.73 -21.52
C SER A 46 -2.64 11.23 -20.32
N LEU A 47 -3.21 12.18 -19.57
CA LEU A 47 -2.71 12.64 -18.28
C LEU A 47 -3.71 12.21 -17.21
N VAL A 48 -3.25 11.36 -16.29
CA VAL A 48 -4.06 10.87 -15.18
C VAL A 48 -4.03 11.90 -14.06
N GLU A 49 -5.20 12.48 -13.78
CA GLU A 49 -5.41 13.38 -12.66
C GLU A 49 -6.58 12.86 -11.83
N VAL A 50 -6.31 12.63 -10.54
CA VAL A 50 -7.28 12.16 -9.56
C VAL A 50 -7.00 12.90 -8.25
N ASP A 51 -8.05 13.44 -7.63
CA ASP A 51 -7.97 14.03 -6.30
C ASP A 51 -8.05 12.94 -5.23
N TYR A 52 -6.88 12.49 -4.77
CA TYR A 52 -6.79 11.49 -3.70
C TYR A 52 -6.99 12.07 -2.31
N THR A 53 -7.18 13.38 -2.13
CA THR A 53 -7.47 13.93 -0.79
C THR A 53 -8.85 13.50 -0.27
N ALA A 54 -9.77 13.13 -1.18
CA ALA A 54 -11.10 12.65 -0.84
C ALA A 54 -11.09 11.17 -0.40
N SER A 55 -11.46 10.92 0.87
CA SER A 55 -11.53 9.55 1.42
C SER A 55 -12.45 8.61 0.63
N ARG A 56 -13.51 9.11 -0.01
CA ARG A 56 -14.40 8.30 -0.87
C ARG A 56 -13.72 7.84 -2.16
N ILE A 57 -12.85 8.65 -2.75
CA ILE A 57 -12.03 8.24 -3.89
C ILE A 57 -11.05 7.15 -3.45
N GLN A 58 -10.38 7.35 -2.31
CA GLN A 58 -9.48 6.36 -1.75
C GLN A 58 -10.18 5.04 -1.38
N ALA A 59 -11.38 5.10 -0.80
CA ALA A 59 -12.19 3.91 -0.49
C ALA A 59 -12.61 3.17 -1.76
N ALA A 60 -13.03 3.89 -2.80
CA ALA A 60 -13.33 3.31 -4.10
C ALA A 60 -12.09 2.64 -4.72
N TYR A 61 -10.91 3.26 -4.58
CA TYR A 61 -9.64 2.67 -5.02
C TYR A 61 -9.30 1.39 -4.24
N LEU A 62 -9.39 1.43 -2.90
CA LEU A 62 -9.13 0.29 -2.01
C LEU A 62 -10.00 -0.93 -2.34
N LEU A 63 -11.27 -0.72 -2.70
CA LEU A 63 -12.16 -1.82 -3.06
C LEU A 63 -11.95 -2.32 -4.50
N THR A 64 -11.48 -1.47 -5.40
CA THR A 64 -11.48 -1.78 -6.84
C THR A 64 -10.13 -2.28 -7.35
N TYR A 65 -9.02 -1.75 -6.84
CA TYR A 65 -7.69 -1.96 -7.42
C TYR A 65 -6.68 -2.54 -6.41
N TYR A 66 -6.78 -2.14 -5.15
CA TYR A 66 -5.80 -2.53 -4.12
C TYR A 66 -5.60 -4.05 -3.99
N PRO A 67 -6.65 -4.90 -3.91
CA PRO A 67 -6.45 -6.33 -3.71
C PRO A 67 -5.72 -6.98 -4.89
N GLN A 68 -6.04 -6.57 -6.12
CA GLN A 68 -5.37 -7.03 -7.32
C GLN A 68 -3.89 -6.65 -7.32
N TYR A 69 -3.56 -5.41 -6.95
CA TYR A 69 -2.16 -4.98 -6.89
C TYR A 69 -1.35 -5.72 -5.82
N ALA A 70 -1.94 -5.99 -4.65
CA ALA A 70 -1.30 -6.80 -3.63
C ALA A 70 -1.07 -8.24 -4.11
N GLU A 71 -2.08 -8.87 -4.72
CA GLU A 71 -1.97 -10.23 -5.23
C GLU A 71 -0.95 -10.35 -6.37
N MET A 72 -1.01 -9.45 -7.35
CA MET A 72 -0.06 -9.39 -8.46
C MET A 72 1.37 -9.23 -7.95
N THR A 73 1.57 -8.33 -6.99
CA THR A 73 2.90 -8.11 -6.39
C THR A 73 3.40 -9.37 -5.67
N LEU A 74 2.55 -10.03 -4.89
CA LEU A 74 2.94 -11.26 -4.21
C LEU A 74 3.28 -12.37 -5.21
N ASN A 75 2.51 -12.48 -6.30
CA ASN A 75 2.78 -13.45 -7.35
C ASN A 75 4.16 -13.20 -7.97
N ILE A 76 4.50 -11.95 -8.29
CA ILE A 76 5.83 -11.59 -8.79
C ILE A 76 6.92 -11.95 -7.77
N LEU A 77 6.76 -11.54 -6.50
CA LEU A 77 7.75 -11.83 -5.45
C LEU A 77 7.98 -13.34 -5.28
N ASN A 78 6.93 -14.15 -5.39
CA ASN A 78 7.03 -15.61 -5.31
C ASN A 78 7.77 -16.26 -6.50
N THR A 79 7.90 -15.56 -7.63
CA THR A 79 8.72 -16.02 -8.77
C THR A 79 10.20 -15.72 -8.61
N LEU A 80 10.57 -14.82 -7.71
CA LEU A 80 11.96 -14.49 -7.46
C LEU A 80 12.66 -15.70 -6.82
N GLU A 81 13.89 -15.95 -7.27
CA GLU A 81 14.81 -16.83 -6.55
C GLU A 81 15.05 -16.29 -5.13
N ALA A 82 15.59 -17.12 -4.24
CA ALA A 82 15.79 -16.74 -2.84
C ALA A 82 16.57 -15.43 -2.75
N LEU A 83 15.92 -14.37 -2.28
CA LEU A 83 16.58 -13.10 -2.02
C LEU A 83 17.59 -13.31 -0.87
N PRO A 84 18.80 -12.72 -0.93
CA PRO A 84 19.86 -12.96 0.04
C PRO A 84 19.62 -12.18 1.34
N PHE A 85 18.40 -12.21 1.88
CA PHE A 85 18.07 -11.59 3.15
C PHE A 85 18.60 -12.45 4.29
N SER A 86 19.60 -11.95 4.99
CA SER A 86 20.19 -12.60 6.17
C SER A 86 19.93 -11.83 7.47
N GLN A 87 19.11 -10.78 7.41
CA GLN A 87 18.88 -9.83 8.52
C GLN A 87 17.49 -10.00 9.11
N GLN A 88 17.36 -9.77 10.42
CA GLN A 88 16.06 -9.71 11.11
C GLN A 88 15.25 -8.46 10.77
N SER A 89 15.93 -7.43 10.26
CA SER A 89 15.37 -6.15 9.78
C SER A 89 15.59 -6.05 8.28
N ILE A 90 14.53 -5.80 7.52
CA ILE A 90 14.62 -5.60 6.07
C ILE A 90 13.94 -4.30 5.70
N HIS A 91 14.53 -3.56 4.77
CA HIS A 91 14.03 -2.29 4.28
C HIS A 91 13.68 -2.44 2.80
N ALA A 92 12.57 -1.86 2.39
CA ALA A 92 12.13 -1.86 0.99
C ALA A 92 11.66 -0.46 0.59
N CYS A 93 11.87 -0.13 -0.68
CA CYS A 93 11.42 1.11 -1.30
C CYS A 93 10.36 0.78 -2.36
N PHE A 94 9.22 1.47 -2.28
CA PHE A 94 8.09 1.32 -3.20
C PHE A 94 7.80 2.68 -3.84
N PHE A 95 7.60 2.70 -5.15
CA PHE A 95 7.36 3.93 -5.91
C PHE A 95 5.99 3.90 -6.57
N GLY A 96 5.28 5.04 -6.57
CA GLY A 96 3.88 5.13 -6.98
C GLY A 96 2.96 4.34 -6.06
N SER A 97 3.30 4.25 -4.77
CA SER A 97 2.73 3.24 -3.88
C SER A 97 1.28 3.52 -3.48
N GLY A 98 0.82 4.78 -3.55
CA GLY A 98 -0.47 5.21 -2.99
C GLY A 98 -0.81 4.58 -1.63
N PRO A 99 -1.83 3.70 -1.54
CA PRO A 99 -2.21 2.96 -0.31
C PRO A 99 -1.23 1.87 0.16
N ALA A 100 -0.15 1.63 -0.57
CA ALA A 100 0.92 0.64 -0.34
C ALA A 100 0.51 -0.85 -0.33
N PRO A 101 -0.28 -1.36 -1.30
CA PRO A 101 -0.58 -2.78 -1.43
C PRO A 101 0.67 -3.64 -1.61
N GLU A 102 1.73 -3.09 -2.23
CA GLU A 102 3.01 -3.76 -2.43
C GLU A 102 3.71 -4.06 -1.10
N ALA A 103 3.57 -3.18 -0.10
CA ALA A 103 4.14 -3.42 1.23
C ALA A 103 3.47 -4.61 1.92
N VAL A 104 2.15 -4.77 1.75
CA VAL A 104 1.41 -5.93 2.28
C VAL A 104 1.82 -7.22 1.58
N ALA A 105 1.93 -7.18 0.25
CA ALA A 105 2.43 -8.31 -0.52
C ALA A 105 3.84 -8.72 -0.09
N TRP A 106 4.70 -7.73 0.14
CA TRP A 106 6.07 -7.92 0.58
C TRP A 106 6.15 -8.57 1.97
N VAL A 107 5.44 -8.07 2.98
CA VAL A 107 5.47 -8.72 4.31
C VAL A 107 4.83 -10.11 4.30
N THR A 108 3.85 -10.34 3.44
CA THR A 108 3.28 -11.68 3.22
C THR A 108 4.33 -12.63 2.64
N TYR A 109 5.15 -12.15 1.70
CA TYR A 109 6.26 -12.90 1.14
C TYR A 109 7.34 -13.17 2.20
N LEU A 110 7.71 -12.17 3.01
CA LEU A 110 8.68 -12.32 4.10
C LEU A 110 8.25 -13.38 5.10
N LYS A 111 6.99 -13.38 5.53
CA LYS A 111 6.42 -14.42 6.40
C LYS A 111 6.69 -15.84 5.88
N ASN A 112 6.53 -16.04 4.57
CA ASN A 112 6.58 -17.37 3.96
C ASN A 112 8.00 -17.83 3.62
N LYS A 113 8.91 -16.90 3.29
CA LYS A 113 10.25 -17.21 2.79
C LYS A 113 11.36 -16.92 3.80
N PHE A 114 11.12 -16.01 4.73
CA PHE A 114 12.10 -15.53 5.70
C PHE A 114 11.49 -15.45 7.11
N PRO A 115 11.13 -16.59 7.73
CA PRO A 115 10.40 -16.62 9.00
C PRO A 115 11.15 -16.00 10.18
N GLY A 116 12.46 -15.76 10.06
CA GLY A 116 13.27 -15.08 11.08
C GLY A 116 13.27 -13.55 10.98
N VAL A 117 12.55 -12.97 10.02
CA VAL A 117 12.38 -11.51 9.91
C VAL A 117 11.26 -11.09 10.84
N GLU A 118 11.56 -10.13 11.70
CA GLU A 118 10.62 -9.62 12.72
C GLU A 118 10.27 -8.14 12.49
N TYR A 119 11.12 -7.42 11.76
CA TYR A 119 10.95 -5.99 11.47
C TYR A 119 11.10 -5.72 9.98
N ALA A 120 10.16 -4.95 9.44
CA ALA A 120 10.17 -4.53 8.05
C ALA A 120 9.85 -3.03 7.95
N GLU A 121 10.69 -2.29 7.25
CA GLU A 121 10.48 -0.87 6.99
C GLU A 121 10.22 -0.64 5.51
N ALA A 122 9.01 -0.19 5.19
CA ALA A 122 8.59 0.18 3.86
C ALA A 122 8.68 1.70 3.70
N HIS A 123 9.57 2.16 2.82
CA HIS A 123 9.56 3.54 2.34
C HIS A 123 8.71 3.61 1.08
N THR A 124 7.70 4.45 1.11
CA THR A 124 6.72 4.61 0.03
C THR A 124 6.83 6.00 -0.55
N TYR A 125 6.91 6.07 -1.87
CA TYR A 125 7.12 7.31 -2.61
C TYR A 125 5.98 7.50 -3.57
N ASP A 126 5.32 8.65 -3.52
CA ASP A 126 4.21 8.98 -4.41
C ASP A 126 4.21 10.48 -4.69
N ILE A 127 3.62 10.91 -5.81
CA ILE A 127 3.51 12.34 -6.12
C ILE A 127 2.56 13.07 -5.16
N SER A 128 1.63 12.31 -4.55
CA SER A 128 0.65 12.79 -3.59
C SER A 128 0.69 11.94 -2.33
N ALA A 129 1.88 11.74 -1.75
CA ALA A 129 2.09 10.85 -0.62
C ALA A 129 1.14 11.19 0.52
N GLU A 130 1.07 12.43 1.00
CA GLU A 130 0.20 12.82 2.11
C GLU A 130 -1.30 12.57 1.86
N ALA A 131 -1.75 12.70 0.60
CA ALA A 131 -3.16 12.52 0.25
C ALA A 131 -3.68 11.12 0.60
N TRP A 132 -2.83 10.11 0.55
CA TRP A 132 -3.19 8.70 0.78
C TRP A 132 -3.19 8.26 2.26
N SER A 133 -3.11 9.19 3.21
CA SER A 133 -3.09 8.88 4.65
C SER A 133 -4.26 8.00 5.07
N PHE A 134 -5.50 8.33 4.67
CA PHE A 134 -6.70 7.56 5.00
C PHE A 134 -6.60 6.08 4.57
N SER A 135 -6.22 5.81 3.33
CA SER A 135 -6.12 4.43 2.85
C SER A 135 -4.91 3.69 3.40
N ARG A 136 -3.78 4.37 3.59
CA ARG A 136 -2.60 3.76 4.25
C ARG A 136 -2.86 3.43 5.71
N ASP A 137 -3.69 4.20 6.42
CA ASP A 137 -4.09 3.85 7.78
C ASP A 137 -4.91 2.56 7.80
N ILE A 138 -5.82 2.37 6.82
CA ILE A 138 -6.53 1.10 6.64
C ILE A 138 -5.53 -0.04 6.36
N THR A 139 -4.58 0.18 5.46
CA THR A 139 -3.52 -0.79 5.15
C THR A 139 -2.75 -1.22 6.41
N LYS A 140 -2.24 -0.25 7.19
CA LYS A 140 -1.43 -0.51 8.39
C LYS A 140 -2.22 -1.19 9.50
N GLN A 141 -3.46 -0.79 9.73
CA GLN A 141 -4.23 -1.20 10.90
C GLN A 141 -5.06 -2.47 10.68
N TYR A 142 -5.54 -2.70 9.45
CA TYR A 142 -6.51 -3.77 9.17
C TYR A 142 -5.99 -4.80 8.18
N VAL A 143 -5.17 -4.40 7.21
CA VAL A 143 -4.77 -5.30 6.11
C VAL A 143 -3.43 -5.98 6.37
N ALA A 144 -2.41 -5.23 6.80
CA ALA A 144 -1.08 -5.77 7.07
C ALA A 144 -1.03 -6.75 8.25
N PRO A 145 -1.68 -6.51 9.41
CA PRO A 145 -1.51 -7.35 10.60
C PRO A 145 -1.97 -8.81 10.41
N PRO A 146 -3.09 -9.10 9.72
CA PRO A 146 -3.45 -10.49 9.40
C PRO A 146 -2.45 -11.18 8.47
N CYS A 147 -1.79 -10.40 7.60
CA CYS A 147 -0.85 -10.94 6.62
C CYS A 147 0.50 -11.31 7.24
N TRP A 148 0.96 -10.58 8.27
CA TRP A 148 2.25 -10.83 8.92
C TRP A 148 2.26 -10.33 10.36
N SER A 149 2.84 -11.13 11.27
CA SER A 149 2.91 -10.84 12.71
C SER A 149 4.12 -10.00 13.13
N GLY A 150 5.04 -9.70 12.20
CA GLY A 150 6.16 -8.80 12.47
C GLY A 150 5.72 -7.34 12.51
N GLN A 151 6.65 -6.47 12.90
CA GLN A 151 6.42 -5.03 12.90
C GLN A 151 6.67 -4.47 11.49
N LEU A 152 5.60 -4.00 10.85
CA LEU A 152 5.69 -3.21 9.62
C LEU A 152 5.62 -1.72 9.94
N VAL A 153 6.67 -0.98 9.59
CA VAL A 153 6.68 0.49 9.55
C VAL A 153 6.51 0.94 8.10
N VAL A 154 5.61 1.88 7.85
CA VAL A 154 5.40 2.48 6.52
C VAL A 154 5.66 3.98 6.61
N ASN A 155 6.76 4.41 5.99
CA ASN A 155 7.12 5.81 5.85
C ASN A 155 6.69 6.30 4.47
N ALA A 156 6.01 7.44 4.39
CA ALA A 156 5.56 8.01 3.14
C ALA A 156 6.29 9.33 2.86
N GLU A 157 6.79 9.50 1.64
CA GLU A 157 7.53 10.69 1.22
C GLU A 157 7.03 11.15 -0.16
N ASP A 158 6.81 12.45 -0.32
CA ASP A 158 6.42 13.04 -1.61
C ASP A 158 7.58 13.00 -2.60
N VAL A 159 7.37 12.33 -3.74
CA VAL A 159 8.34 12.24 -4.83
C VAL A 159 7.63 12.36 -6.17
N ASN A 160 8.00 13.39 -6.92
CA ASN A 160 7.56 13.54 -8.30
C ASN A 160 8.58 12.93 -9.26
N LEU A 161 8.36 11.68 -9.67
CA LEU A 161 9.22 10.96 -10.62
C LEU A 161 9.23 11.58 -12.03
N CYS A 162 8.34 12.51 -12.34
CA CYS A 162 8.32 13.25 -13.59
C CYS A 162 9.28 14.46 -13.59
N LEU A 163 9.82 14.86 -12.43
CA LEU A 163 10.81 15.93 -12.32
C LEU A 163 12.23 15.34 -12.34
N GLN A 164 13.14 16.02 -13.03
CA GLN A 164 14.57 15.69 -12.97
C GLN A 164 15.09 15.81 -11.53
N ASP A 165 16.00 14.91 -11.14
CA ASP A 165 16.66 14.86 -9.84
C ASP A 165 15.77 14.67 -8.60
N SER A 166 14.47 14.37 -8.74
CA SER A 166 13.56 14.14 -7.60
C SER A 166 14.05 13.02 -6.66
N ILE A 167 14.60 11.95 -7.22
CA ILE A 167 15.17 10.83 -6.44
C ILE A 167 16.41 11.26 -5.65
N ARG A 168 17.21 12.23 -6.16
CA ARG A 168 18.43 12.70 -5.47
C ARG A 168 18.12 13.45 -4.18
N GLN A 169 16.87 13.89 -3.99
CA GLN A 169 16.43 14.62 -2.81
C GLN A 169 15.99 13.68 -1.67
N ILE A 170 15.81 12.39 -1.97
CA ILE A 170 15.35 11.39 -0.99
C ILE A 170 16.52 10.98 -0.09
N THR A 171 16.55 11.53 1.13
CA THR A 171 17.60 11.27 2.12
C THR A 171 17.56 9.84 2.68
N SER A 172 16.38 9.25 2.82
CA SER A 172 16.18 7.89 3.33
C SER A 172 16.87 6.83 2.46
N ILE A 173 16.76 6.93 1.13
CA ILE A 173 17.45 6.05 0.18
C ILE A 173 18.97 6.16 0.31
N LYS A 174 19.51 7.37 0.49
CA LYS A 174 20.96 7.57 0.64
C LYS A 174 21.49 6.88 1.90
N THR A 175 20.76 6.99 3.01
CA THR A 175 21.12 6.34 4.27
C THR A 175 21.11 4.81 4.13
N LEU A 176 20.06 4.25 3.51
CA LEU A 176 19.94 2.81 3.24
C LEU A 176 21.09 2.27 2.38
N ILE A 177 21.44 2.99 1.30
CA ILE A 177 22.55 2.61 0.41
C ILE A 177 23.91 2.74 1.11
N SER A 178 24.11 3.79 1.91
CA SER A 178 25.39 4.03 2.61
C SER A 178 25.69 3.04 3.73
N GLY A 179 24.65 2.47 4.36
CA GLY A 179 24.79 1.43 5.39
C GLY A 179 24.88 0.00 4.84
N SER A 180 24.45 -0.20 3.60
CA SER A 180 24.53 -1.49 2.91
C SER A 180 25.94 -1.69 2.36
N LYS A 181 26.80 -2.41 3.10
CA LYS A 181 27.99 -3.01 2.48
C LYS A 181 27.46 -3.96 1.40
N LEU A 182 27.58 -3.56 0.14
CA LEU A 182 27.45 -4.45 -1.01
C LEU A 182 28.38 -5.63 -0.74
N LEU A 183 27.78 -6.80 -0.43
CA LEU A 183 28.47 -8.07 -0.35
C LEU A 183 28.91 -8.50 -1.75
#